data_AF-A0A3N5P4D5-F1
#
_entry.id   AF-A0A3N5P4D5-F1
#
_cell.length_a   1.000
_cell.length_b   1.000
_cell.length_c   1.000
_cell.angle_alpha   90.00
_cell.angle_beta   90.00
_cell.angle_gamma   90.00
#
_symmetry.space_group_name_H-M   'P 1'
#
loop_
_entity.id
_entity.type
_entity.pdbx_description
1 polymer ?
#
loop_
_entity_poly.entity_id
_entity_poly.type
_entity_poly.pdbx_seq_one_letter_code
_entity_poly.pdbx_strand_id
1 'polypeptide(L)'
;MSKNMQSKPAETTHRIRGFSLYTGRLLVAFLLGFVPMWLKSRERSSSLSEAERQLSLVRMENRLISAAIDARRRDYETARLAASDFFTFLRAETSKGVDSALSQAQIAGLEPVVAQRDEIITLLARGDAASADLLSDLYGSYRKLMNP
;
A
#
# COMPACT_ATOMS: atom_id res chain seq x y z
N MET A 1 73.37 36.90 12.88
CA MET A 1 73.95 35.82 12.06
C MET A 1 72.85 34.81 11.75
N SER A 2 72.59 34.58 10.46
CA SER A 2 71.43 33.91 9.86
C SER A 2 71.32 32.41 10.14
N LYS A 3 70.08 31.87 10.07
CA LYS A 3 69.70 30.57 9.47
C LYS A 3 68.16 30.43 9.48
N ASN A 4 67.47 30.94 8.45
CA ASN A 4 66.89 30.23 7.30
C ASN A 4 65.70 29.28 7.61
N MET A 5 64.52 29.88 7.83
CA MET A 5 63.23 29.25 7.52
C MET A 5 63.15 29.00 6.01
N GLN A 6 63.32 27.74 5.60
CA GLN A 6 63.10 27.30 4.22
C GLN A 6 61.74 26.61 4.16
N SER A 7 60.68 27.37 3.93
CA SER A 7 59.39 26.82 3.52
C SER A 7 59.51 26.30 2.09
N LYS A 8 59.50 24.98 1.94
CA LYS A 8 59.41 24.34 0.60
C LYS A 8 58.05 24.72 -0.02
N PRO A 9 58.02 25.29 -1.23
CA PRO A 9 56.78 25.65 -1.89
C PRO A 9 56.04 24.39 -2.37
N ALA A 10 54.72 24.42 -2.24
CA ALA A 10 53.82 23.34 -2.60
C ALA A 10 53.76 23.12 -4.12
N GLU A 11 54.54 22.15 -4.63
CA GLU A 11 54.40 21.63 -6.00
C GLU A 11 53.30 20.54 -6.09
N THR A 12 52.07 20.84 -5.67
CA THR A 12 50.94 19.90 -5.79
C THR A 12 49.78 20.44 -6.62
N THR A 13 49.94 21.56 -7.33
CA THR A 13 48.80 22.23 -7.97
C THR A 13 48.48 21.71 -9.38
N HIS A 14 49.46 21.19 -10.14
CA HIS A 14 49.23 20.84 -11.55
C HIS A 14 48.71 19.40 -11.77
N ARG A 15 49.14 18.43 -10.96
CA ARG A 15 48.68 17.02 -11.05
C ARG A 15 47.21 16.85 -10.62
N ILE A 16 46.74 17.65 -9.67
CA ILE A 16 45.38 17.58 -9.12
C ILE A 16 44.34 18.10 -10.13
N ARG A 17 44.70 19.10 -10.95
CA ARG A 17 43.81 19.72 -11.94
C ARG A 17 43.48 18.77 -13.11
N GLY A 18 44.45 17.95 -13.52
CA GLY A 18 44.23 16.88 -14.51
C GLY A 18 43.34 15.76 -13.95
N PHE A 19 43.61 15.32 -12.73
CA PHE A 19 42.81 14.28 -12.06
C PHE A 19 41.35 14.71 -11.85
N SER A 20 41.11 15.99 -11.50
CA SER A 20 39.78 16.58 -11.35
C SER A 20 38.92 16.44 -12.61
N LEU A 21 39.48 16.63 -13.80
CA LEU A 21 38.76 16.49 -15.07
C LEU A 21 38.36 15.05 -15.36
N TYR A 22 39.26 14.08 -15.09
CA TYR A 22 38.95 12.66 -15.26
C TYR A 22 37.93 12.19 -14.23
N THR A 23 38.08 12.56 -12.95
CA THR A 23 37.11 12.26 -11.90
C THR A 23 35.73 12.86 -12.20
N GLY A 24 35.68 14.08 -12.73
CA GLY A 24 34.43 14.72 -13.17
C GLY A 24 33.72 13.93 -14.28
N ARG A 25 34.46 13.50 -15.31
CA ARG A 25 33.89 12.66 -16.39
C ARG A 25 33.41 11.30 -15.87
N LEU A 26 34.17 10.69 -14.96
CA LEU A 26 33.82 9.41 -14.35
C LEU A 26 32.55 9.53 -13.49
N LEU A 27 32.42 10.62 -12.73
CA LEU A 27 31.20 10.94 -11.98
C LEU A 27 30.00 11.16 -12.89
N VAL A 28 30.16 11.89 -14.00
CA VAL A 28 29.07 12.11 -14.97
C VAL A 28 28.62 10.81 -15.63
N ALA A 29 29.57 9.96 -16.07
CA ALA A 29 29.25 8.65 -16.62
C ALA A 29 28.56 7.74 -15.57
N PHE A 30 29.04 7.77 -14.33
CA PHE A 30 28.45 7.03 -13.22
C PHE A 30 27.02 7.52 -12.92
N LEU A 31 26.78 8.84 -12.86
CA LEU A 31 25.46 9.43 -12.66
C LEU A 31 24.51 9.12 -13.82
N LEU A 32 24.98 9.11 -15.06
CA LEU A 32 24.18 8.76 -16.23
C LEU A 32 23.68 7.31 -16.20
N GLY A 33 24.41 6.38 -15.58
CA GLY A 33 23.93 5.02 -15.34
C GLY A 33 23.08 4.90 -14.07
N PHE A 34 23.49 5.57 -13.00
CA PHE A 34 22.90 5.41 -11.66
C PHE A 34 21.53 6.10 -11.53
N VAL A 35 21.38 7.33 -12.04
CA VAL A 35 20.13 8.11 -11.92
C VAL A 35 18.94 7.42 -12.61
N PRO A 36 19.01 6.99 -13.88
CA PRO A 36 17.89 6.29 -14.51
C PRO A 36 17.63 4.91 -13.88
N MET A 37 18.65 4.22 -13.39
CA MET A 37 18.48 2.96 -12.66
C MET A 37 17.78 3.18 -11.31
N TRP A 38 18.12 4.25 -10.60
CA TRP A 38 17.49 4.62 -9.33
C TRP A 38 16.04 5.05 -9.52
N LEU A 39 15.74 5.86 -10.54
CA LEU A 39 14.37 6.25 -10.89
C LEU A 39 13.52 5.04 -11.27
N LYS A 40 14.05 4.13 -12.10
CA LYS A 40 13.35 2.89 -12.51
C LYS A 40 13.11 1.94 -11.34
N SER A 41 14.02 1.89 -10.37
CA SER A 41 13.81 1.15 -9.11
C SER A 41 12.65 1.74 -8.30
N ARG A 42 12.60 3.08 -8.24
CA ARG A 42 11.57 3.82 -7.49
C ARG A 42 10.18 3.71 -8.12
N GLU A 43 10.10 3.71 -9.45
CA GLU A 43 8.87 3.41 -10.21
C GLU A 43 8.39 1.98 -10.01
N ARG A 44 9.30 1.00 -9.92
CA ARG A 44 8.92 -0.38 -9.62
C ARG A 44 8.35 -0.51 -8.22
N SER A 45 8.92 0.17 -7.23
CA SER A 45 8.39 0.18 -5.87
C SER A 45 7.00 0.82 -5.79
N SER A 46 6.72 1.90 -6.53
CA SER A 46 5.38 2.49 -6.57
C SER A 46 4.38 1.61 -7.31
N SER A 47 4.77 0.98 -8.43
CA SER A 47 3.89 0.04 -9.14
C SER A 47 3.57 -1.21 -8.31
N LEU A 48 4.51 -1.67 -7.50
CA LEU A 48 4.31 -2.81 -6.60
C LEU A 48 3.35 -2.43 -5.47
N SER A 49 3.50 -1.26 -4.85
CA SER A 49 2.59 -0.82 -3.80
C SER A 49 1.17 -0.57 -4.34
N GLU A 50 1.03 -0.04 -5.55
CA GLU A 50 -0.26 0.10 -6.21
C GLU A 50 -0.92 -1.26 -6.52
N ALA A 51 -0.15 -2.22 -7.05
CA ALA A 51 -0.64 -3.56 -7.32
C ALA A 51 -1.06 -4.31 -6.04
N GLU A 52 -0.27 -4.18 -4.96
CA GLU A 52 -0.60 -4.77 -3.66
C GLU A 52 -1.87 -4.15 -3.06
N ARG A 53 -2.06 -2.83 -3.19
CA ARG A 53 -3.28 -2.15 -2.76
C ARG A 53 -4.50 -2.65 -3.53
N GLN A 54 -4.41 -2.73 -4.86
CA GLN A 54 -5.50 -3.27 -5.68
C GLN A 54 -5.82 -4.71 -5.33
N LEU A 55 -4.79 -5.55 -5.10
CA LEU A 55 -4.98 -6.94 -4.70
C LEU A 55 -5.68 -7.06 -3.34
N SER A 56 -5.33 -6.19 -2.39
CA SER A 56 -5.97 -6.13 -1.08
C SER A 56 -7.47 -5.82 -1.19
N LEU A 57 -7.84 -4.84 -2.01
CA LEU A 57 -9.25 -4.47 -2.26
C LEU A 57 -10.03 -5.59 -2.96
N VAL A 58 -9.47 -6.20 -4.01
CA VAL A 58 -10.14 -7.32 -4.70
C VAL A 58 -10.32 -8.53 -3.78
N ARG A 59 -9.37 -8.79 -2.87
CA ARG A 59 -9.52 -9.86 -1.86
C ARG A 59 -10.62 -9.55 -0.85
N MET A 60 -10.77 -8.30 -0.42
CA MET A 60 -11.93 -7.88 0.40
C MET A 60 -13.23 -8.15 -0.33
N GLU A 61 -13.32 -7.67 -1.56
CA GLU A 61 -14.52 -7.78 -2.38
C GLU A 61 -14.94 -9.24 -2.54
N ASN A 62 -13.99 -10.11 -2.89
CA ASN A 62 -14.24 -11.54 -3.02
C ASN A 62 -14.75 -12.18 -1.72
N ARG A 63 -14.21 -11.81 -0.55
CA ARG A 63 -14.70 -12.35 0.74
C ARG A 63 -16.14 -11.96 1.02
N LEU A 64 -16.49 -10.70 0.72
CA LEU A 64 -17.84 -10.21 0.91
C LEU A 64 -18.83 -10.88 -0.04
N ILE A 65 -18.44 -11.04 -1.31
CA ILE A 65 -19.24 -11.76 -2.31
C ILE A 65 -19.41 -13.23 -1.91
N SER A 66 -18.34 -13.90 -1.49
CA SER A 66 -18.43 -15.28 -0.99
C SER A 66 -19.37 -15.39 0.19
N ALA A 67 -19.28 -14.50 1.18
CA ALA A 67 -20.19 -14.49 2.32
C ALA A 67 -21.67 -14.36 1.88
N ALA A 68 -21.97 -13.46 0.94
CA ALA A 68 -23.32 -13.28 0.43
C ALA A 68 -23.82 -14.53 -0.32
N ILE A 69 -22.98 -15.15 -1.15
CA ILE A 69 -23.33 -16.36 -1.90
C ILE A 69 -23.56 -17.54 -0.96
N ASP A 70 -22.69 -17.74 0.02
CA ASP A 70 -22.78 -18.84 0.98
C ASP A 70 -24.00 -18.68 1.89
N ALA A 71 -24.32 -17.45 2.30
CA ALA A 71 -25.55 -17.15 3.03
C ALA A 71 -26.80 -17.47 2.20
N ARG A 72 -26.81 -17.14 0.89
CA ARG A 72 -27.91 -17.51 -0.03
C ARG A 72 -28.03 -19.02 -0.22
N ARG A 73 -26.92 -19.75 -0.16
CA ARG A 73 -26.89 -21.21 -0.19
C ARG A 73 -27.30 -21.86 1.14
N ARG A 74 -27.63 -21.06 2.15
CA ARG A 74 -27.93 -21.47 3.53
C ARG A 74 -26.73 -22.10 4.24
N ASP A 75 -25.52 -21.88 3.72
CA ASP A 75 -24.27 -22.25 4.38
C ASP A 75 -23.83 -21.09 5.28
N TYR A 76 -24.58 -20.89 6.36
CA TYR A 76 -24.44 -19.73 7.23
C TYR A 76 -23.13 -19.72 8.02
N GLU A 77 -22.55 -20.89 8.30
CA GLU A 77 -21.28 -20.96 9.02
C GLU A 77 -20.12 -20.55 8.12
N THR A 78 -20.07 -21.05 6.88
CA THR A 78 -19.08 -20.59 5.89
C THR A 78 -19.24 -19.09 5.61
N ALA A 79 -20.49 -18.62 5.49
CA ALA A 79 -20.78 -17.20 5.33
C ALA A 79 -20.33 -16.36 6.53
N ARG A 80 -20.53 -16.84 7.76
CA ARG A 80 -20.10 -16.17 8.99
C ARG A 80 -18.58 -16.03 9.06
N LEU A 81 -17.84 -17.07 8.66
CA LEU A 81 -16.38 -17.03 8.58
C LEU A 81 -15.91 -16.01 7.54
N ALA A 82 -16.45 -16.07 6.32
CA ALA A 82 -16.11 -15.13 5.25
C ALA A 82 -16.43 -13.67 5.62
N ALA A 83 -17.60 -13.42 6.23
CA ALA A 83 -17.98 -12.10 6.73
C ALA A 83 -17.05 -11.63 7.86
N SER A 84 -16.70 -12.51 8.80
CA SER A 84 -15.78 -12.19 9.90
C SER A 84 -14.39 -11.82 9.37
N ASP A 85 -13.88 -12.55 8.38
CA ASP A 85 -12.60 -12.27 7.71
C ASP A 85 -12.63 -10.94 6.96
N PHE A 86 -13.75 -10.65 6.27
CA PHE A 86 -13.96 -9.35 5.63
C PHE A 86 -13.88 -8.21 6.65
N PHE A 87 -14.65 -8.25 7.74
CA PHE A 87 -14.66 -7.18 8.74
C PHE A 87 -13.34 -7.06 9.51
N THR A 88 -12.66 -8.17 9.78
CA THR A 88 -11.34 -8.17 10.42
C THR A 88 -10.32 -7.45 9.55
N PHE A 89 -10.34 -7.74 8.25
CA PHE A 89 -9.45 -7.13 7.29
C PHE A 89 -9.80 -5.65 7.03
N LEU A 90 -11.10 -5.32 6.97
CA LEU A 90 -11.58 -3.94 6.85
C LEU A 90 -11.10 -3.08 8.03
N ARG A 91 -11.20 -3.61 9.26
CA ARG A 91 -10.68 -2.94 10.46
C ARG A 91 -9.17 -2.76 10.39
N ALA A 92 -8.43 -3.77 9.91
CA ALA A 92 -6.99 -3.67 9.74
C ALA A 92 -6.59 -2.57 8.75
N GLU A 93 -7.26 -2.47 7.59
CA GLU A 93 -7.01 -1.41 6.62
C GLU A 93 -7.39 -0.02 7.15
N THR A 94 -8.48 0.12 7.89
CA THR A 94 -8.84 1.39 8.53
C THR A 94 -7.81 1.83 9.58
N SER A 95 -7.21 0.89 10.32
CA SER A 95 -6.18 1.18 11.32
C SER A 95 -4.80 1.50 10.74
N LYS A 96 -4.53 1.15 9.47
CA LYS A 96 -3.22 1.39 8.81
C LYS A 96 -2.97 2.87 8.47
N GLY A 97 -4.00 3.72 8.44
CA GLY A 97 -3.84 5.15 8.13
C GLY A 97 -3.19 5.39 6.76
N VAL A 98 -1.98 5.94 6.73
CA VAL A 98 -1.25 6.33 5.49
C VAL A 98 -0.84 5.11 4.65
N ASP A 99 -0.63 3.95 5.30
CA ASP A 99 -0.27 2.70 4.63
C ASP A 99 -1.49 1.88 4.18
N SER A 100 -2.70 2.41 4.39
CA SER A 100 -3.95 1.76 4.00
C SER A 100 -4.06 1.65 2.47
N ALA A 101 -4.72 0.57 2.02
CA ALA A 101 -5.20 0.47 0.65
C ALA A 101 -6.41 1.40 0.38
N LEU A 102 -7.03 1.92 1.44
CA LEU A 102 -8.21 2.80 1.37
C LEU A 102 -7.80 4.26 1.54
N SER A 103 -8.44 5.16 0.77
CA SER A 103 -8.34 6.60 0.99
C SER A 103 -9.09 7.02 2.27
N GLN A 104 -8.73 8.17 2.82
CA GLN A 104 -9.40 8.70 4.03
C GLN A 104 -10.91 8.94 3.83
N ALA A 105 -11.32 9.36 2.63
CA ALA A 105 -12.73 9.50 2.28
C ALA A 105 -13.47 8.16 2.25
N GLN A 106 -12.83 7.11 1.70
CA GLN A 106 -13.38 5.75 1.72
C GLN A 106 -13.49 5.20 3.14
N ILE A 107 -12.47 5.41 3.97
CA ILE A 107 -12.48 5.01 5.39
C ILE A 107 -13.65 5.67 6.12
N ALA A 108 -13.86 6.98 5.93
CA ALA A 108 -14.98 7.71 6.53
C ALA A 108 -16.34 7.18 6.03
N GLY A 109 -16.46 6.88 4.74
CA GLY A 109 -17.68 6.30 4.15
C GLY A 109 -17.96 4.85 4.59
N LEU A 110 -16.94 4.11 5.04
CA LEU A 110 -17.05 2.73 5.52
C LEU A 110 -17.44 2.61 6.99
N GLU A 111 -17.43 3.69 7.76
CA GLU A 111 -17.86 3.72 9.16
C GLU A 111 -19.26 3.08 9.38
N PRO A 112 -20.32 3.45 8.62
CA PRO A 112 -21.62 2.79 8.74
C PRO A 112 -21.61 1.32 8.31
N VAL A 113 -20.72 0.92 7.39
CA VAL A 113 -20.56 -0.48 6.95
C VAL A 113 -19.95 -1.32 8.07
N VAL A 114 -18.96 -0.78 8.79
CA VAL A 114 -18.34 -1.46 9.95
C VAL A 114 -19.32 -1.57 11.11
N ALA A 115 -20.19 -0.58 11.32
CA ALA A 115 -21.20 -0.59 12.37
C ALA A 115 -22.21 -1.76 12.23
N GLN A 116 -22.52 -2.18 11.01
CA GLN A 116 -23.44 -3.28 10.73
C GLN A 116 -22.85 -4.69 10.97
N ARG A 117 -21.55 -4.79 11.28
CA ARG A 117 -20.86 -6.07 11.51
C ARG A 117 -21.60 -6.95 12.51
N ASP A 118 -21.90 -6.41 13.69
CA ASP A 118 -22.39 -7.24 14.79
C ASP A 118 -23.82 -7.74 14.52
N GLU A 119 -24.62 -6.95 13.81
CA GLU A 119 -25.94 -7.37 13.31
C GLU A 119 -25.81 -8.51 12.29
N ILE A 120 -24.97 -8.34 11.25
CA ILE A 120 -24.77 -9.35 10.21
C ILE A 120 -24.24 -10.66 10.81
N ILE A 121 -23.25 -10.60 11.70
CA ILE A 121 -22.70 -11.78 12.37
C ILE A 121 -23.76 -12.46 13.24
N THR A 122 -24.60 -11.70 13.92
CA THR A 122 -25.70 -12.25 14.74
C THR A 122 -26.73 -12.97 13.87
N LEU A 123 -27.12 -12.38 12.74
CA LEU A 123 -28.09 -12.98 11.82
C LEU A 123 -27.53 -14.26 11.17
N LEU A 124 -26.26 -14.24 10.77
CA LEU A 124 -25.56 -15.43 10.26
C LEU A 124 -25.48 -16.53 11.32
N ALA A 125 -25.13 -16.19 12.56
CA ALA A 125 -25.09 -17.16 13.66
C ALA A 125 -26.47 -17.75 13.99
N ARG A 126 -27.55 -17.01 13.75
CA ARG A 126 -28.93 -17.48 13.89
C ARG A 126 -29.41 -18.33 12.69
N GLY A 127 -28.68 -18.30 11.58
CA GLY A 127 -29.11 -18.91 10.32
C GLY A 127 -30.30 -18.20 9.67
N ASP A 128 -30.41 -16.88 9.90
CA ASP A 128 -31.49 -16.06 9.37
C ASP A 128 -31.25 -15.76 7.88
N ALA A 129 -32.26 -16.02 7.04
CA ALA A 129 -32.19 -15.76 5.60
C ALA A 129 -32.02 -14.27 5.28
N ALA A 130 -32.46 -13.35 6.16
CA ALA A 130 -32.28 -11.91 6.00
C ALA A 130 -30.81 -11.49 5.95
N SER A 131 -29.89 -12.32 6.49
CA SER A 131 -28.44 -12.07 6.42
C SER A 131 -27.92 -11.98 4.99
N ALA A 132 -28.50 -12.76 4.06
CA ALA A 132 -28.08 -12.78 2.66
C ALA A 132 -28.42 -11.48 1.92
N ASP A 133 -29.60 -10.92 2.21
CA ASP A 133 -30.04 -9.65 1.62
C ASP A 133 -29.21 -8.49 2.18
N LEU A 134 -28.99 -8.47 3.51
CA LEU A 134 -28.13 -7.47 4.14
C LEU A 134 -26.68 -7.51 3.61
N LEU A 135 -26.09 -8.69 3.44
CA LEU A 135 -24.75 -8.83 2.84
C LEU A 135 -24.71 -8.33 1.40
N SER A 136 -25.80 -8.51 0.64
CA SER A 136 -25.91 -8.02 -0.74
C SER A 136 -26.02 -6.50 -0.80
N ASP A 137 -26.79 -5.90 0.11
CA ASP A 137 -26.91 -4.44 0.25
C ASP A 137 -25.59 -3.81 0.74
N LEU A 138 -24.90 -4.49 1.66
CA LEU A 138 -23.57 -4.11 2.12
C LEU A 138 -22.58 -4.11 0.96
N TYR A 139 -22.60 -5.14 0.12
CA TYR A 139 -21.77 -5.21 -1.08
C TYR A 139 -22.07 -4.06 -2.05
N GLY A 140 -23.35 -3.77 -2.30
CA GLY A 140 -23.75 -2.63 -3.13
C GLY A 140 -23.23 -1.30 -2.60
N SER A 141 -23.29 -1.10 -1.28
CA SER A 141 -22.78 0.10 -0.61
C SER A 141 -21.26 0.19 -0.67
N TYR A 142 -20.56 -0.92 -0.39
CA TYR A 142 -19.10 -1.03 -0.50
C TYR A 142 -18.62 -0.71 -1.91
N ARG A 143 -19.27 -1.28 -2.94
CA ARG A 143 -18.88 -1.07 -4.34
C ARG A 143 -19.02 0.39 -4.78
N LYS A 144 -20.06 1.09 -4.32
CA LYS A 144 -20.25 2.54 -4.58
C LYS A 144 -19.15 3.37 -3.91
N LEU A 145 -18.69 2.98 -2.72
CA LEU A 145 -17.60 3.67 -2.03
C LEU A 145 -16.24 3.42 -2.70
N MET A 146 -16.02 2.22 -3.25
CA MET A 146 -14.77 1.89 -3.94
C MET A 146 -14.70 2.40 -5.37
N ASN A 147 -15.84 2.58 -6.03
CA ASN A 147 -15.96 3.15 -7.38
C ASN A 147 -16.92 4.35 -7.35
N PRO A 148 -16.49 5.50 -6.80
CA PRO A 148 -17.30 6.70 -6.72
C PRO A 148 -17.62 7.31 -8.10
#